data_AF-A0A416P2K8-F1
#
_entry.id   AF-A0A416P2K8-F1
#
_cell.length_a   1.000
_cell.length_b   1.000
_cell.length_c   1.000
_cell.angle_alpha   90.00
_cell.angle_beta   90.00
_cell.angle_gamma   90.00
#
_symmetry.space_group_name_H-M   'P 1'
#
loop_
_entity.id
_entity.type
_entity.pdbx_description
1 polymer ?
#
loop_
_entity_poly.entity_id
_entity_poly.type
_entity_poly.pdbx_seq_one_letter_code
_entity_poly.pdbx_strand_id
1 'polypeptide(L)'
;MTKAEEKIMNIITKYRGIMFFLIISVLGAWIRFQGRTLISGDMSFYLLPWYDQMTEQGFFTLKNQVGEYNILYQELMALMTYIPWKPMYMIKVLSMVFDYLLAFAVADFACKIKREKQDSAIFQAVYAIVLLLPPVVLNSAYWGQCDSIFSFFAVLSLIDLYEEKYNRSFIYLGIAFAFKLQTIFIFPFYVCLYFYKKKFSITKFLLAIFVLLDDRFTGISDRTKSFGCFWNIFVADRSAQSDVFPYSECVDVRWWRL
;
A
#
# COMPACT_ATOMS: atom_id res chain seq x y z
N MET A 1 -44.68 -20.09 -6.25
CA MET A 1 -43.33 -20.41 -5.73
C MET A 1 -43.43 -21.61 -4.82
N THR A 2 -42.53 -22.57 -4.97
CA THR A 2 -42.43 -23.69 -4.03
C THR A 2 -41.86 -23.21 -2.69
N LYS A 3 -42.17 -23.90 -1.58
CA LYS A 3 -41.60 -23.54 -0.24
C LYS A 3 -40.07 -23.56 -0.23
N ALA A 4 -39.46 -24.39 -1.09
CA ALA A 4 -38.02 -24.45 -1.28
C ALA A 4 -37.48 -23.18 -1.97
N GLU A 5 -38.13 -22.71 -3.04
CA GLU A 5 -37.79 -21.45 -3.72
C GLU A 5 -37.88 -20.25 -2.77
N GLU A 6 -38.94 -20.18 -1.96
CA GLU A 6 -39.12 -19.08 -1.01
C GLU A 6 -38.02 -19.05 0.06
N LYS A 7 -37.64 -20.22 0.57
CA LYS A 7 -36.52 -20.34 1.51
C LYS A 7 -35.19 -19.90 0.89
N ILE A 8 -34.93 -20.28 -0.37
CA ILE A 8 -33.71 -19.89 -1.10
C ILE A 8 -33.71 -18.38 -1.36
N MET A 9 -34.81 -17.81 -1.83
CA MET A 9 -34.95 -16.38 -2.09
C MET A 9 -34.75 -15.54 -0.82
N ASN A 10 -35.26 -16.02 0.32
CA ASN A 10 -35.05 -15.36 1.61
C ASN A 10 -33.58 -15.41 2.06
N ILE A 11 -32.85 -16.49 1.78
CA ILE A 11 -31.42 -16.57 2.07
C ILE A 11 -30.63 -15.60 1.19
N ILE A 12 -30.91 -15.59 -0.13
CA ILE A 12 -30.21 -14.72 -1.08
C ILE A 12 -30.44 -13.25 -0.73
N THR A 13 -31.69 -12.86 -0.46
CA THR A 13 -32.00 -11.46 -0.10
C THR A 13 -31.36 -11.05 1.22
N LYS A 14 -31.32 -11.95 2.20
CA LYS A 14 -30.69 -11.71 3.51
C LYS A 14 -29.17 -11.54 3.43
N TYR A 15 -28.49 -12.34 2.60
CA TYR A 15 -27.02 -12.36 2.54
C TYR A 15 -26.44 -11.71 1.28
N ARG A 16 -27.26 -10.99 0.49
CA ARG A 16 -26.85 -10.39 -0.79
C ARG A 16 -25.54 -9.61 -0.70
N GLY A 17 -25.35 -8.77 0.31
CA GLY A 17 -24.15 -7.93 0.44
C GLY A 17 -22.89 -8.76 0.66
N ILE A 18 -22.97 -9.79 1.52
CA ILE A 18 -21.85 -10.73 1.75
C ILE A 18 -21.57 -11.53 0.48
N MET A 19 -22.60 -11.99 -0.23
CA MET A 19 -22.42 -12.71 -1.49
C MET A 19 -21.73 -11.84 -2.54
N PHE A 20 -22.16 -10.59 -2.73
CA PHE A 20 -21.51 -9.65 -3.65
C PHE A 20 -20.05 -9.41 -3.29
N PHE A 21 -19.76 -9.19 -2.01
CA PHE A 21 -18.39 -9.00 -1.52
C PHE A 21 -17.52 -10.20 -1.89
N LEU A 22 -17.98 -11.42 -1.57
CA LEU A 22 -17.26 -12.66 -1.90
C LEU A 22 -17.07 -12.84 -3.41
N ILE A 23 -18.09 -12.57 -4.23
CA ILE A 23 -17.99 -12.66 -5.68
C ILE A 23 -16.93 -11.69 -6.22
N ILE A 24 -16.94 -10.43 -5.76
CA ILE A 24 -15.95 -9.41 -6.16
C ILE A 24 -14.55 -9.81 -5.72
N SER A 25 -14.39 -10.29 -4.48
CA SER A 25 -13.10 -10.75 -3.96
C SER A 25 -12.56 -11.94 -4.76
N VAL A 26 -13.40 -12.94 -5.06
CA VAL A 26 -13.00 -14.11 -5.87
C VAL A 26 -12.65 -13.69 -7.29
N LEU A 27 -13.43 -12.82 -7.91
CA LEU A 27 -13.13 -12.27 -9.24
C LEU A 27 -11.80 -11.51 -9.23
N GLY A 28 -11.58 -10.65 -8.23
CA GLY A 28 -10.34 -9.91 -8.05
C GLY A 28 -9.13 -10.83 -7.88
N ALA A 29 -9.28 -11.95 -7.16
CA ALA A 29 -8.24 -12.96 -6.98
C ALA A 29 -7.97 -13.71 -8.28
N TRP A 30 -9.03 -14.07 -9.01
CA TRP A 30 -8.92 -14.76 -10.31
C TRP A 30 -8.18 -13.92 -11.35
N ILE A 31 -8.48 -12.63 -11.45
CA ILE A 31 -7.79 -11.70 -12.37
C ILE A 31 -6.30 -11.62 -12.01
N ARG A 32 -5.98 -11.42 -10.73
CA ARG A 32 -4.59 -11.34 -10.24
C ARG A 32 -3.83 -12.65 -10.42
N PHE A 33 -4.52 -13.78 -10.29
CA PHE A 33 -3.95 -15.09 -10.55
C PHE A 33 -3.46 -15.22 -12.00
N GLN A 34 -4.07 -14.55 -12.98
CA GLN A 34 -3.58 -14.57 -14.37
C GLN A 34 -2.20 -13.92 -14.51
N GLY A 35 -1.88 -12.89 -13.70
CA GLY A 35 -0.59 -12.22 -13.68
C GLY A 35 0.53 -12.99 -12.97
N ARG A 36 0.23 -14.11 -12.30
CA ARG A 36 1.15 -14.79 -11.36
C ARG A 36 2.50 -15.19 -11.97
N THR A 37 2.56 -15.53 -13.25
CA THR A 37 3.80 -16.02 -13.92
C THR A 37 4.59 -14.93 -14.62
N LEU A 38 4.04 -13.72 -14.74
CA LEU A 38 4.74 -12.63 -15.41
C LEU A 38 5.83 -12.07 -14.50
N ILE A 39 7.04 -11.91 -15.02
CA ILE A 39 8.15 -11.28 -14.30
C ILE A 39 8.40 -9.94 -14.99
N SER A 40 8.28 -8.84 -14.25
CA SER A 40 8.61 -7.50 -14.74
C SER A 40 10.12 -7.27 -14.75
N GLY A 41 10.55 -6.24 -15.48
CA GLY A 41 11.96 -5.79 -15.45
C GLY A 41 12.43 -5.56 -14.01
N ASP A 42 11.73 -4.70 -13.27
CA ASP A 42 12.07 -4.38 -11.87
C ASP A 42 12.13 -5.62 -10.98
N MET A 43 11.22 -6.56 -11.18
CA MET A 43 11.23 -7.80 -10.41
C MET A 43 12.47 -8.65 -10.70
N SER A 44 12.86 -8.77 -11.97
CA SER A 44 14.04 -9.54 -12.38
C SER A 44 15.35 -8.89 -11.96
N PHE A 45 15.47 -7.56 -12.07
CA PHE A 45 16.71 -6.84 -11.80
C PHE A 45 16.92 -6.56 -10.31
N TYR A 46 15.84 -6.40 -9.54
CA TYR A 46 15.93 -5.91 -8.17
C TYR A 46 15.23 -6.84 -7.17
N LEU A 47 13.92 -7.03 -7.30
CA LEU A 47 13.12 -7.67 -6.24
C LEU A 47 13.51 -9.12 -5.97
N LEU A 48 13.72 -9.92 -7.02
CA LEU A 48 14.11 -11.33 -6.88
C LEU A 48 15.54 -11.47 -6.32
N PRO A 49 16.57 -10.78 -6.88
CA PRO A 49 17.91 -10.80 -6.29
C PRO A 49 17.94 -10.38 -4.81
N TRP A 50 17.17 -9.35 -4.44
CA TRP A 50 17.08 -8.92 -3.05
C TRP A 50 16.47 -10.01 -2.18
N TYR A 51 15.34 -10.59 -2.59
CA TYR A 51 14.67 -11.65 -1.86
C TYR A 51 15.56 -12.89 -1.66
N ASP A 52 16.32 -13.28 -2.68
CA ASP A 52 17.26 -14.40 -2.61
C ASP A 52 18.39 -14.11 -1.60
N GLN A 53 18.94 -12.90 -1.61
CA GLN A 53 19.92 -12.47 -0.58
C GLN A 53 19.33 -12.52 0.84
N MET A 54 18.07 -12.12 1.03
CA MET A 54 17.40 -12.21 2.33
C MET A 54 17.17 -13.67 2.77
N THR A 55 16.93 -14.56 1.81
CA THR A 55 16.70 -15.98 2.06
C THR A 55 17.97 -16.68 2.52
N GLU A 56 19.12 -16.33 1.93
CA GLU A 56 20.43 -16.87 2.30
C GLU A 56 20.93 -16.40 3.67
N GLN A 57 20.63 -15.14 4.05
CA GLN A 57 21.13 -14.51 5.27
C GLN A 57 20.17 -14.66 6.48
N GLY A 58 18.90 -15.01 6.27
CA GLY A 58 17.89 -15.18 7.33
C GLY A 58 17.62 -13.88 8.11
N PHE A 59 17.29 -13.97 9.40
CA PHE A 59 16.99 -12.78 10.25
C PHE A 59 18.15 -11.76 10.32
N PHE A 60 19.39 -12.18 10.02
CA PHE A 60 20.57 -11.31 10.03
C PHE A 60 20.61 -10.32 8.86
N THR A 61 19.78 -10.52 7.84
CA THR A 61 19.64 -9.59 6.70
C THR A 61 19.30 -8.18 7.15
N LEU A 62 18.51 -8.01 8.22
CA LEU A 62 18.07 -6.68 8.70
C LEU A 62 19.20 -5.84 9.33
N LYS A 63 20.40 -6.38 9.52
CA LYS A 63 21.56 -5.59 9.96
C LYS A 63 22.16 -4.73 8.85
N ASN A 64 21.97 -5.11 7.59
CA ASN A 64 22.51 -4.42 6.43
C ASN A 64 21.38 -4.12 5.44
N GLN A 65 21.34 -2.91 4.91
CA GLN A 65 20.34 -2.57 3.89
C GLN A 65 20.54 -3.44 2.64
N VAL A 66 19.49 -4.16 2.23
CA VAL A 66 19.47 -4.96 1.00
C VAL A 66 18.64 -4.24 -0.06
N GLY A 67 19.34 -3.63 -1.00
CA GLY A 67 18.70 -2.88 -2.08
C GLY A 67 18.26 -1.48 -1.71
N GLU A 68 17.42 -0.89 -2.55
CA GLU A 68 17.09 0.54 -2.51
C GLU A 68 15.70 0.82 -1.93
N TYR A 69 14.88 -0.21 -1.69
CA TYR A 69 13.63 -0.01 -0.95
C TYR A 69 13.88 0.36 0.50
N ASN A 70 12.91 1.07 1.09
CA ASN A 70 12.93 1.33 2.51
C ASN A 70 12.92 0.04 3.33
N ILE A 71 13.58 0.08 4.48
CA ILE A 71 13.79 -1.07 5.35
C ILE A 71 12.47 -1.65 5.85
N LEU A 72 11.43 -0.84 6.08
CA LEU A 72 10.13 -1.38 6.45
C LEU A 72 9.54 -2.34 5.40
N TYR A 73 9.77 -2.08 4.11
CA TYR A 73 9.40 -3.02 3.06
C TYR A 73 10.31 -4.25 3.05
N GLN A 74 11.61 -4.07 3.29
CA GLN A 74 12.56 -5.18 3.42
C GLN A 74 12.21 -6.10 4.60
N GLU A 75 11.73 -5.56 5.72
CA GLU A 75 11.23 -6.35 6.86
C GLU A 75 10.02 -7.20 6.47
N LEU A 76 9.06 -6.62 5.74
CA LEU A 76 7.92 -7.40 5.25
C LEU A 76 8.37 -8.50 4.27
N MET A 77 9.30 -8.20 3.35
CA MET A 77 9.84 -9.21 2.43
C MET A 77 10.61 -10.31 3.18
N ALA A 78 11.42 -9.94 4.16
CA ALA A 78 12.16 -10.89 5.00
C ALA A 78 11.21 -11.79 5.81
N LEU A 79 10.07 -11.28 6.28
CA LEU A 79 9.04 -12.12 6.89
C LEU A 79 8.45 -13.13 5.90
N MET A 80 8.37 -12.76 4.62
CA MET A 80 7.88 -13.68 3.61
C MET A 80 8.87 -14.81 3.28
N THR A 81 10.19 -14.64 3.50
CA THR A 81 11.20 -15.68 3.18
C THR A 81 11.07 -16.93 4.06
N TYR A 82 10.44 -16.82 5.22
CA TYR A 82 10.16 -17.96 6.11
C TYR A 82 9.10 -18.91 5.56
N ILE A 83 8.34 -18.50 4.54
CA ILE A 83 7.35 -19.34 3.89
C ILE A 83 8.04 -20.04 2.71
N PRO A 84 8.09 -21.38 2.67
CA PRO A 84 8.86 -22.14 1.68
C PRO A 84 8.15 -22.19 0.32
N TRP A 85 7.93 -21.02 -0.29
CA TRP A 85 7.31 -20.87 -1.60
C TRP A 85 8.17 -20.00 -2.52
N LYS A 86 7.84 -19.96 -3.82
CA LYS A 86 8.67 -19.24 -4.78
C LYS A 86 8.69 -17.73 -4.47
N PRO A 87 9.86 -17.06 -4.42
CA PRO A 87 9.99 -15.62 -4.13
C PRO A 87 9.01 -14.73 -4.88
N MET A 88 8.87 -14.97 -6.19
CA MET A 88 7.94 -14.26 -7.07
C MET A 88 6.50 -14.25 -6.53
N TYR A 89 6.00 -15.39 -6.06
CA TYR A 89 4.64 -15.47 -5.53
C TYR A 89 4.52 -14.74 -4.20
N MET A 90 5.53 -14.86 -3.35
CA MET A 90 5.54 -14.23 -2.03
C MET A 90 5.50 -12.70 -2.12
N ILE A 91 6.35 -12.13 -2.98
CA ILE A 91 6.40 -10.68 -3.23
C ILE A 91 5.05 -10.17 -3.76
N LYS A 92 4.48 -10.87 -4.74
CA LYS A 92 3.19 -10.47 -5.33
C LYS A 92 2.05 -10.62 -4.34
N VAL A 93 1.98 -11.72 -3.61
CA VAL A 93 0.92 -11.96 -2.62
C VAL A 93 0.95 -10.89 -1.53
N LEU A 94 2.15 -10.50 -1.06
CA LEU A 94 2.30 -9.41 -0.10
C LEU A 94 1.63 -8.13 -0.63
N SER A 95 1.95 -7.71 -1.85
CA SER A 95 1.31 -6.54 -2.47
C SER A 95 -0.19 -6.71 -2.66
N MET A 96 -0.63 -7.89 -3.13
CA MET A 96 -2.04 -8.18 -3.35
C MET A 96 -2.85 -8.07 -2.05
N VAL A 97 -2.34 -8.54 -0.91
CA VAL A 97 -3.05 -8.42 0.39
C VAL A 97 -3.39 -6.96 0.68
N PHE A 98 -2.46 -6.03 0.41
CA PHE A 98 -2.72 -4.61 0.62
C PHE A 98 -3.70 -4.00 -0.39
N ASP A 99 -3.87 -4.55 -1.60
CA ASP A 99 -4.97 -4.15 -2.49
C ASP A 99 -6.33 -4.38 -1.83
N TYR A 100 -6.51 -5.54 -1.17
CA TYR A 100 -7.77 -5.90 -0.51
C TYR A 100 -8.00 -5.06 0.73
N LEU A 101 -6.95 -4.84 1.53
CA LEU A 101 -7.03 -3.97 2.71
C LEU A 101 -7.35 -2.53 2.33
N LEU A 102 -6.72 -2.00 1.28
CA LEU A 102 -7.01 -0.69 0.72
C LEU A 102 -8.45 -0.58 0.24
N ALA A 103 -8.91 -1.51 -0.61
CA ALA A 103 -10.28 -1.53 -1.11
C ALA A 103 -11.30 -1.58 0.02
N PHE A 104 -11.05 -2.41 1.04
CA PHE A 104 -11.92 -2.51 2.22
C PHE A 104 -11.96 -1.21 3.02
N ALA A 105 -10.80 -0.61 3.31
CA ALA A 105 -10.72 0.62 4.10
C ALA A 105 -11.45 1.79 3.42
N VAL A 106 -11.30 1.94 2.10
CA VAL A 106 -11.99 2.98 1.33
C VAL A 106 -13.51 2.73 1.30
N ALA A 107 -13.93 1.46 1.12
CA ALA A 107 -15.35 1.10 1.11
C ALA A 107 -16.03 1.28 2.47
N ASP A 108 -15.37 0.90 3.56
CA ASP A 108 -15.84 1.13 4.93
C ASP A 108 -15.98 2.63 5.20
N PHE A 109 -14.98 3.42 4.81
CA PHE A 109 -15.02 4.87 4.98
C PHE A 109 -16.16 5.53 4.18
N ALA A 110 -16.39 5.09 2.93
CA ALA A 110 -17.51 5.57 2.12
C ALA A 110 -18.87 5.29 2.79
N CYS A 111 -19.02 4.11 3.40
CA CYS A 111 -20.23 3.77 4.16
C CYS A 111 -20.41 4.65 5.38
N LYS A 112 -19.34 4.92 6.14
CA LYS A 112 -19.38 5.84 7.29
C LYS A 112 -19.83 7.24 6.89
N ILE A 113 -19.30 7.80 5.80
CA ILE A 113 -19.70 9.12 5.28
C ILE A 113 -21.18 9.12 4.90
N LYS A 114 -21.66 8.05 4.27
CA LYS A 114 -23.05 7.93 3.80
C LYS A 114 -24.02 7.41 4.88
N ARG A 115 -23.52 7.06 6.08
CA ARG A 115 -24.26 6.43 7.17
C ARG A 115 -24.94 5.12 6.75
N GLU A 116 -24.27 4.38 5.88
CA GLU A 116 -24.70 3.09 5.37
C GLU A 116 -24.00 1.93 6.09
N LYS A 117 -24.56 0.73 5.98
CA LYS A 117 -23.94 -0.51 6.49
C LYS A 117 -22.95 -1.09 5.48
N GLN A 118 -22.07 -1.99 5.94
CA GLN A 118 -21.06 -2.66 5.12
C GLN A 118 -21.66 -3.65 4.08
N ASP A 119 -22.92 -4.03 4.21
CA ASP A 119 -23.66 -4.83 3.23
C ASP A 119 -24.42 -3.96 2.19
N SER A 120 -24.26 -2.63 2.25
CA SER A 120 -24.89 -1.69 1.33
C SER A 120 -24.30 -1.75 -0.08
N ALA A 121 -25.07 -1.28 -1.06
CA ALA A 121 -24.60 -1.16 -2.44
C ALA A 121 -23.40 -0.20 -2.57
N ILE A 122 -23.29 0.82 -1.71
CA ILE A 122 -22.18 1.77 -1.70
C ILE A 122 -20.88 1.06 -1.32
N PHE A 123 -20.91 0.21 -0.29
CA PHE A 123 -19.75 -0.61 0.08
C PHE A 123 -19.27 -1.44 -1.11
N GLN A 124 -20.19 -2.19 -1.72
CA GLN A 124 -19.87 -3.11 -2.81
C GLN A 124 -19.32 -2.37 -4.03
N ALA A 125 -19.91 -1.24 -4.40
CA ALA A 125 -19.46 -0.43 -5.52
C ALA A 125 -18.05 0.12 -5.30
N VAL A 126 -17.79 0.74 -4.15
CA VAL A 126 -16.48 1.32 -3.84
C VAL A 126 -15.41 0.23 -3.72
N TYR A 127 -15.73 -0.88 -3.05
CA TYR A 127 -14.84 -2.04 -2.94
C TYR A 127 -14.46 -2.60 -4.31
N ALA A 128 -15.45 -2.81 -5.19
CA ALA A 128 -15.22 -3.28 -6.56
C ALA A 128 -14.38 -2.30 -7.38
N ILE A 129 -14.71 -1.01 -7.34
CA ILE A 129 -13.98 0.02 -8.11
C ILE A 129 -12.51 0.04 -7.71
N VAL A 130 -12.20 0.05 -6.41
CA VAL A 130 -10.81 0.11 -5.94
C VAL A 130 -10.08 -1.19 -6.23
N LEU A 131 -10.68 -2.35 -5.92
CA LEU A 131 -10.03 -3.65 -6.07
C LEU A 131 -9.78 -4.03 -7.53
N LEU A 132 -10.67 -3.63 -8.44
CA LEU A 132 -10.62 -3.97 -9.86
C LEU A 132 -10.03 -2.85 -10.73
N LEU A 133 -9.55 -1.76 -10.13
CA LEU A 133 -8.92 -0.67 -10.83
C LEU A 133 -7.68 -1.19 -11.58
N PRO A 134 -7.56 -1.00 -12.92
CA PRO A 134 -6.47 -1.62 -13.69
C PRO A 134 -5.07 -1.28 -13.16
N PRO A 135 -4.74 -0.02 -12.79
CA PRO A 135 -3.49 0.29 -12.11
C PRO A 135 -3.20 -0.55 -10.86
N VAL A 136 -4.19 -0.77 -9.99
CA VAL A 136 -4.02 -1.54 -8.74
C VAL A 136 -3.72 -3.01 -9.06
N VAL A 137 -4.47 -3.58 -10.00
CA VAL A 137 -4.27 -4.97 -10.46
C VAL A 137 -2.90 -5.16 -11.12
N LEU A 138 -2.51 -4.25 -12.02
CA LEU A 138 -1.24 -4.34 -12.75
C LEU A 138 -0.06 -4.17 -11.80
N ASN A 139 -0.13 -3.19 -10.89
CA ASN A 139 0.93 -2.88 -9.95
C ASN A 139 1.29 -4.10 -9.09
N SER A 140 0.31 -4.72 -8.42
CA SER A 140 0.57 -5.84 -7.54
C SER A 140 0.79 -7.15 -8.29
N ALA A 141 -0.12 -7.55 -9.17
CA ALA A 141 -0.14 -8.91 -9.70
C ALA A 141 0.75 -9.14 -10.92
N TYR A 142 0.91 -8.13 -11.76
CA TYR A 142 1.71 -8.23 -12.97
C TYR A 142 3.13 -7.75 -12.69
N TRP A 143 3.28 -6.54 -12.14
CA TRP A 143 4.59 -5.94 -11.91
C TRP A 143 5.24 -6.32 -10.59
N GLY A 144 4.48 -6.80 -9.60
CA GLY A 144 5.01 -7.14 -8.28
C GLY A 144 5.49 -5.94 -7.47
N GLN A 145 4.98 -4.75 -7.82
CA GLN A 145 5.23 -3.50 -7.12
C GLN A 145 4.39 -3.44 -5.84
N CYS A 146 4.78 -2.58 -4.91
CA CYS A 146 4.22 -2.52 -3.56
C CYS A 146 3.44 -1.22 -3.28
N ASP A 147 2.94 -0.53 -4.31
CA ASP A 147 2.31 0.79 -4.17
C ASP A 147 1.06 0.77 -3.28
N SER A 148 0.34 -0.35 -3.26
CA SER A 148 -0.84 -0.52 -2.42
C SER A 148 -0.53 -0.48 -0.93
N ILE A 149 0.71 -0.79 -0.51
CA ILE A 149 1.10 -0.79 0.90
C ILE A 149 1.14 0.64 1.44
N PHE A 150 1.92 1.52 0.81
CA PHE A 150 1.98 2.91 1.26
C PHE A 150 0.64 3.62 1.03
N SER A 151 -0.07 3.30 -0.06
CA SER A 151 -1.40 3.85 -0.36
C SER A 151 -2.41 3.51 0.74
N PHE A 152 -2.39 2.28 1.25
CA PHE A 152 -3.23 1.86 2.37
C PHE A 152 -2.99 2.70 3.62
N PHE A 153 -1.72 2.87 4.04
CA PHE A 153 -1.41 3.69 5.21
C PHE A 153 -1.70 5.17 4.98
N ALA A 154 -1.45 5.70 3.79
CA ALA A 154 -1.82 7.06 3.42
C ALA A 154 -3.34 7.29 3.49
N VAL A 155 -4.15 6.33 3.02
CA VAL A 155 -5.61 6.39 3.12
C VAL A 155 -6.07 6.30 4.57
N LEU A 156 -5.54 5.36 5.37
CA LEU A 156 -5.86 5.28 6.81
C LEU A 156 -5.52 6.59 7.54
N SER A 157 -4.38 7.19 7.18
CA SER A 157 -3.94 8.47 7.70
C SER A 157 -4.98 9.57 7.44
N LEU A 158 -5.51 9.66 6.21
CA LEU A 158 -6.55 10.62 5.82
C LEU A 158 -7.91 10.32 6.44
N ILE A 159 -8.29 9.04 6.58
CA ILE A 159 -9.52 8.61 7.25
C ILE A 159 -9.49 9.06 8.71
N ASP A 160 -8.40 8.76 9.43
CA ASP A 160 -8.26 9.16 10.82
C ASP A 160 -8.13 10.70 10.96
N LEU A 161 -7.60 11.39 9.95
CA LEU A 161 -7.60 12.86 9.93
C LEU A 161 -9.03 13.41 9.84
N TYR A 162 -9.85 12.83 8.97
CA TYR A 162 -11.26 13.19 8.81
C TYR A 162 -12.08 12.88 10.06
N GLU A 163 -11.82 11.74 10.70
CA GLU A 163 -12.45 11.33 11.97
C GLU A 163 -11.89 12.08 13.20
N GLU A 164 -11.01 13.08 13.00
CA GLU A 164 -10.38 13.90 14.05
C GLU A 164 -9.53 13.07 15.05
N LYS A 165 -9.09 11.88 14.65
CA LYS A 165 -8.17 11.00 15.38
C LYS A 165 -6.72 11.34 15.07
N TYR A 166 -6.31 12.57 15.36
CA TYR A 166 -5.04 13.14 14.91
C TYR A 166 -3.79 12.30 15.25
N ASN A 167 -3.71 11.71 16.45
CA ASN A 167 -2.53 10.87 16.79
C ASN A 167 -2.35 9.72 15.80
N ARG A 168 -3.42 8.97 15.54
CA ARG A 168 -3.38 7.82 14.65
C ARG A 168 -3.14 8.24 13.20
N SER A 169 -3.78 9.32 12.78
CA SER A 169 -3.56 9.94 11.47
C SER A 169 -2.08 10.22 11.20
N PHE A 170 -1.38 10.88 12.13
CA PHE A 170 0.04 11.21 11.98
C PHE A 170 0.97 9.99 12.12
N ILE A 171 0.58 8.98 12.90
CA ILE A 171 1.31 7.70 12.95
C ILE A 171 1.26 7.01 11.59
N TYR A 172 0.06 6.87 11.01
CA TYR A 172 -0.09 6.28 9.67
C TYR A 172 0.57 7.11 8.57
N LEU A 173 0.61 8.44 8.72
CA LEU A 173 1.36 9.31 7.82
C LEU A 173 2.85 8.97 7.85
N GLY A 174 3.44 8.86 9.05
CA GLY A 174 4.83 8.46 9.23
C GLY A 174 5.14 7.08 8.66
N ILE A 175 4.25 6.09 8.86
CA ILE A 175 4.39 4.75 8.27
C ILE A 175 4.34 4.81 6.73
N ALA A 176 3.42 5.59 6.15
CA ALA A 176 3.34 5.74 4.70
C ALA A 176 4.61 6.40 4.12
N PHE A 177 5.16 7.41 4.80
CA PHE A 177 6.45 8.01 4.45
C PHE A 177 7.61 7.02 4.53
N ALA A 178 7.61 6.14 5.54
CA ALA A 178 8.60 5.09 5.65
C ALA A 178 8.52 4.17 4.43
N PHE A 179 7.33 3.75 3.99
CA PHE A 179 7.24 2.92 2.78
C PHE A 179 7.62 3.64 1.48
N LYS A 180 7.13 4.87 1.26
CA LYS A 180 7.38 5.60 0.02
C LYS A 180 7.43 7.11 0.24
N LEU A 181 8.50 7.71 -0.25
CA LEU A 181 8.74 9.15 -0.22
C LEU A 181 7.68 9.96 -0.96
N GLN A 182 7.01 9.35 -1.95
CA GLN A 182 5.89 9.94 -2.67
C GLN A 182 4.74 10.38 -1.73
N THR A 183 4.69 9.88 -0.48
CA THR A 183 3.79 10.39 0.56
C THR A 183 3.96 11.89 0.84
N ILE A 184 5.11 12.49 0.48
CA ILE A 184 5.36 13.94 0.62
C ILE A 184 4.31 14.79 -0.09
N PHE A 185 3.69 14.28 -1.16
CA PHE A 185 2.65 15.00 -1.90
C PHE A 185 1.35 15.16 -1.09
N ILE A 186 1.13 14.37 -0.04
CA ILE A 186 -0.01 14.50 0.88
C ILE A 186 0.26 15.56 1.96
N PHE A 187 1.54 15.89 2.21
CA PHE A 187 1.92 16.81 3.28
C PHE A 187 1.33 18.24 3.15
N PRO A 188 1.30 18.88 1.95
CA PRO A 188 0.66 20.19 1.78
C PRO A 188 -0.79 20.21 2.25
N PHE A 189 -1.54 19.13 2.02
CA PHE A 189 -2.93 19.01 2.46
C PHE A 189 -3.06 19.05 4.00
N TYR A 190 -2.16 18.36 4.72
CA TYR A 190 -2.10 18.40 6.18
C TYR A 190 -1.81 19.81 6.72
N VAL A 191 -0.88 20.52 6.07
CA VAL A 191 -0.53 21.89 6.44
C VAL A 191 -1.72 22.84 6.23
N CYS A 192 -2.40 22.75 5.08
CA CYS A 192 -3.60 23.53 4.83
C CYS A 192 -4.69 23.26 5.89
N LEU A 193 -4.93 21.99 6.24
CA LEU A 193 -5.91 21.63 7.26
C LEU A 193 -5.52 22.08 8.67
N TYR A 194 -4.23 22.08 9.00
CA TYR A 194 -3.74 22.64 10.27
C TYR A 194 -4.15 24.11 10.42
N PHE A 195 -3.89 24.94 9.39
CA PHE A 195 -4.24 26.36 9.41
C PHE A 195 -5.76 26.60 9.35
N TYR A 196 -6.49 25.78 8.60
CA TYR A 196 -7.94 25.92 8.43
C TYR A 196 -8.73 25.48 9.66
N LYS A 197 -8.47 24.26 10.18
CA LYS A 197 -9.23 23.68 11.30
C LYS A 197 -8.73 24.17 12.66
N LYS A 198 -7.42 24.37 12.82
CA LYS A 198 -6.78 24.70 14.12
C LYS A 198 -7.12 23.75 15.27
N LYS A 199 -7.46 22.49 14.96
CA LYS A 199 -7.93 21.49 15.92
C LYS A 199 -6.84 20.59 16.50
N PHE A 200 -5.63 20.64 15.96
CA PHE A 200 -4.49 19.85 16.42
C PHE A 200 -3.22 20.70 16.46
N SER A 201 -2.26 20.28 17.30
CA SER A 201 -0.99 20.99 17.48
C SER A 201 0.02 20.64 16.39
N ILE A 202 0.91 21.59 16.06
CA ILE A 202 2.03 21.37 15.15
C ILE A 202 2.97 20.25 15.62
N THR A 203 2.98 19.93 16.92
CA THR A 203 3.77 18.81 17.46
C THR A 203 3.39 17.45 16.87
N LYS A 204 2.20 17.31 16.27
CA LYS A 204 1.83 16.08 15.56
C LYS A 204 2.68 15.82 14.33
N PHE A 205 3.19 16.85 13.66
CA PHE A 205 4.16 16.68 12.58
C PHE A 205 5.47 16.04 13.09
N LEU A 206 5.89 16.38 14.31
CA LEU A 206 7.04 15.73 14.95
C LEU A 206 6.76 14.26 15.24
N LEU A 207 5.51 13.87 15.51
CA LEU A 207 5.14 12.46 15.67
C LEU A 207 5.29 11.68 14.35
N ALA A 208 4.86 12.25 13.22
CA ALA A 208 5.07 11.61 11.92
C ALA A 208 6.57 11.48 11.59
N ILE A 209 7.37 12.52 11.87
CA ILE A 209 8.83 12.47 11.71
C ILE A 209 9.45 11.43 12.65
N PHE A 210 9.00 11.35 13.89
CA PHE A 210 9.48 10.35 14.85
C PHE A 210 9.20 8.92 14.37
N VAL A 211 8.00 8.65 13.85
CA VAL A 211 7.65 7.34 13.28
C VAL A 211 8.49 7.03 12.03
N LEU A 212 8.72 8.03 11.18
CA LEU A 212 9.59 7.87 10.01
C LEU A 212 11.04 7.53 10.38
N LEU A 213 11.56 8.14 11.45
CA LEU A 213 12.96 8.03 11.87
C LEU A 213 13.21 6.94 12.93
N ASP A 214 12.16 6.34 13.49
CA ASP A 214 12.31 5.28 14.49
C ASP A 214 13.12 4.14 13.86
N ASP A 215 14.18 3.75 14.58
CA ASP A 215 15.22 2.82 14.17
C ASP A 215 14.67 1.44 13.76
N ARG A 216 13.42 1.11 14.16
CA ARG A 216 12.68 -0.08 13.70
C ARG A 216 12.10 0.07 12.30
N PHE A 217 11.80 1.28 11.85
CA PHE A 217 11.36 1.54 10.48
C PHE A 217 12.55 1.83 9.55
N THR A 218 13.68 2.26 10.11
CA THR A 218 14.92 2.53 9.38
C THR A 218 15.99 1.44 9.56
N GLY A 219 15.68 0.31 10.22
CA GLY A 219 16.55 -0.88 10.37
C GLY A 219 17.96 -0.66 10.91
N ILE A 220 18.23 0.47 11.56
CA ILE A 220 19.57 0.87 11.95
C ILE A 220 19.67 0.87 13.47
N SER A 221 20.52 -0.01 14.02
CA SER A 221 20.78 -0.08 15.47
C SER A 221 21.43 1.20 16.05
N ASP A 222 21.86 2.14 15.20
CA ASP A 222 22.62 3.33 15.57
C ASP A 222 21.95 4.61 15.04
N ARG A 223 21.21 5.29 15.93
CA ARG A 223 20.34 6.44 15.63
C ARG A 223 21.02 7.60 14.88
N THR A 224 22.35 7.70 14.96
CA THR A 224 23.16 8.70 14.26
C THR A 224 23.29 8.44 12.74
N LYS A 225 23.11 7.19 12.30
CA LYS A 225 23.18 6.78 10.88
C LYS A 225 21.82 6.72 10.19
N SER A 226 20.72 6.71 10.96
CA SER A 226 19.32 6.60 10.49
C SER A 226 18.98 7.68 9.44
N PHE A 227 19.31 8.96 9.72
CA PHE A 227 19.06 10.05 8.77
C PHE A 227 19.94 9.99 7.52
N GLY A 228 21.23 9.66 7.67
CA GLY A 228 22.17 9.59 6.55
C GLY A 228 21.85 8.43 5.58
N CYS A 229 21.44 7.29 6.10
CA CYS A 229 20.98 6.16 5.29
C CYS A 229 19.64 6.45 4.61
N PHE A 230 18.68 7.03 5.34
CA PHE A 230 17.42 7.53 4.73
C PHE A 230 17.70 8.54 3.60
N TRP A 231 18.64 9.46 3.80
CA TRP A 231 19.05 10.41 2.77
C TRP A 231 19.72 9.73 1.58
N ASN A 232 20.54 8.70 1.81
CA ASN A 232 21.15 7.93 0.72
C ASN A 232 20.11 7.11 -0.05
N ILE A 233 19.11 6.52 0.62
CA ILE A 233 17.95 5.90 -0.03
C ILE A 233 17.17 6.93 -0.84
N PHE A 234 16.97 8.13 -0.29
CA PHE A 234 16.29 9.23 -0.98
C PHE A 234 17.04 9.66 -2.25
N VAL A 235 18.36 9.75 -2.18
CA VAL A 235 19.20 10.06 -3.34
C VAL A 235 19.22 8.90 -4.33
N ALA A 236 19.26 7.65 -3.85
CA ALA A 236 19.24 6.43 -4.68
C ALA A 236 17.91 6.25 -5.42
N ASP A 237 16.76 6.43 -4.75
CA ASP A 237 15.43 6.40 -5.38
C ASP A 237 15.30 7.49 -6.45
N ARG A 238 15.90 8.67 -6.24
CA ARG A 238 15.99 9.72 -7.25
C ARG A 238 16.89 9.30 -8.43
N SER A 239 18.05 8.68 -8.18
CA SER A 239 18.96 8.27 -9.25
C SER A 239 18.42 7.09 -10.06
N ALA A 240 17.79 6.11 -9.40
CA ALA A 240 17.12 4.99 -10.07
C ALA A 240 15.98 5.47 -10.98
N GLN A 241 15.18 6.45 -10.53
CA GLN A 241 14.18 7.11 -11.39
C GLN A 241 14.81 7.83 -12.59
N SER A 242 16.01 8.41 -12.46
CA SER A 242 16.71 9.06 -13.58
C SER A 242 17.46 8.10 -14.51
N ASP A 243 17.87 6.93 -14.03
CA ASP A 243 18.57 5.91 -14.85
C ASP A 243 17.59 5.03 -15.63
N VAL A 244 16.40 4.78 -15.08
CA VAL A 244 15.29 4.08 -15.77
C VAL A 244 14.60 5.00 -16.79
N PHE A 245 14.59 6.31 -16.55
CA PHE A 245 14.10 7.33 -17.48
C PHE A 245 15.22 8.31 -17.83
N PRO A 246 16.16 7.94 -18.73
CA PRO A 246 17.09 8.93 -19.27
C PRO A 246 16.27 10.08 -19.84
N TYR A 247 16.75 11.31 -19.64
CA TYR A 247 16.08 12.59 -19.94
C TYR A 247 15.65 12.80 -21.42
N SER A 248 15.67 11.76 -22.24
CA SER A 248 15.25 11.73 -23.63
C SER A 248 14.32 10.53 -23.85
N GLU A 249 13.07 10.81 -24.20
CA GLU A 249 12.06 9.88 -24.76
C GLU A 249 10.99 9.28 -23.82
N CYS A 250 10.67 9.93 -22.71
CA CYS A 250 9.35 9.72 -22.09
C CYS A 250 8.28 10.49 -22.87
N VAL A 251 7.45 9.76 -23.65
CA VAL A 251 6.15 10.23 -24.15
C VAL A 251 5.18 10.28 -22.95
N ASP A 252 5.47 11.18 -22.00
CA ASP A 252 4.49 11.61 -21.02
C ASP A 252 3.42 12.43 -21.74
N VAL A 253 2.15 12.18 -21.41
CA VAL A 253 1.06 13.10 -21.72
C VAL A 253 1.22 14.33 -20.83
N ARG A 254 2.14 15.21 -21.21
CA ARG A 254 2.40 16.49 -20.55
C ARG A 254 1.41 17.53 -21.05
N TRP A 255 0.67 18.13 -20.13
CA TRP A 255 -0.31 19.20 -20.39
C TRP A 255 0.28 20.50 -20.95
N TRP A 256 1.61 20.62 -21.04
CA TRP A 256 2.31 21.80 -21.55
C TRP A 256 2.84 21.65 -22.99
N ARG A 257 2.32 20.68 -23.76
CA ARG A 257 2.50 20.59 -25.23
C ARG A 257 1.19 20.87 -25.98
N LEU A 258 0.57 22.01 -25.68
CA LEU A 258 -0.46 22.64 -26.52
C LEU A 258 0.02 24.04 -26.90
#